data_AF-A0A6A6SRV6-F1
#
_entry.id   AF-A0A6A6SRV6-F1
#
_cell.length_a   1.000
_cell.length_b   1.000
_cell.length_c   1.000
_cell.angle_alpha   90.00
_cell.angle_beta   90.00
_cell.angle_gamma   90.00
#
_symmetry.space_group_name_H-M   'P 1'
#
loop_
_entity.id
_entity.type
_entity.pdbx_description
1 polymer ?
#
loop_
_entity_poly.entity_id
_entity_poly.type
_entity_poly.pdbx_seq_one_letter_code
_entity_poly.pdbx_strand_id
1 'polypeptide(L)'
;MCVGAKSQDGSACFVNSVVPAVSAAADGFVDIEGQLVAKGRTVGHVKCEEGKREKYSEMPIVAHLEGGMISPPQEDGGLKIGAMEFVTNFEGTSMSLPRYTSENRGDGVRNRLKGR
;
A
#
# COMPACT_ATOMS: atom_id res chain seq x y z
N MET A 1 11.47 -15.40 -16.14
CA MET A 1 11.91 -16.02 -14.87
C MET A 1 12.77 -14.98 -14.16
N CYS A 2 12.39 -14.58 -12.95
CA CYS A 2 13.16 -13.61 -12.17
C CYS A 2 14.27 -14.35 -11.42
N VAL A 3 15.52 -13.88 -11.53
CA VAL A 3 16.71 -14.53 -10.94
C VAL A 3 17.29 -13.74 -9.77
N GLY A 4 16.68 -12.61 -9.42
CA GLY A 4 17.24 -11.68 -8.43
C GLY A 4 16.68 -10.27 -8.55
N ALA A 5 17.31 -9.33 -7.86
CA ALA A 5 17.00 -7.91 -7.92
C ALA A 5 18.28 -7.08 -8.02
N LYS A 6 18.18 -5.88 -8.61
CA LYS A 6 19.27 -4.91 -8.72
C LYS A 6 18.86 -3.62 -8.02
N SER A 7 19.72 -3.13 -7.14
CA SER A 7 19.53 -1.88 -6.41
C SER A 7 19.98 -0.69 -7.27
N GLN A 8 19.56 0.52 -6.88
CA GLN A 8 19.91 1.76 -7.58
C GLN A 8 21.44 2.01 -7.61
N ASP A 9 22.16 1.60 -6.57
CA ASP A 9 23.63 1.69 -6.48
C ASP A 9 24.39 0.73 -7.40
N GLY A 10 23.68 -0.12 -8.15
CA GLY A 10 24.24 -1.10 -9.06
C GLY A 10 24.50 -2.47 -8.44
N SER A 11 24.38 -2.63 -7.13
CA SER A 11 24.49 -3.93 -6.47
C SER A 11 23.38 -4.88 -6.92
N ALA A 12 23.69 -6.18 -6.99
CA ALA A 12 22.75 -7.20 -7.44
C ALA A 12 22.74 -8.40 -6.48
N CYS A 13 21.55 -8.90 -6.19
CA CYS A 13 21.33 -10.09 -5.37
C CYS A 13 20.66 -11.17 -6.22
N PHE A 14 21.29 -12.34 -6.34
CA PHE A 14 20.79 -13.48 -7.11
C PHE A 14 20.28 -14.57 -6.19
N VAL A 15 19.09 -15.10 -6.47
CA VAL A 15 18.39 -16.04 -5.59
C VAL A 15 17.52 -17.01 -6.39
N ASN A 16 17.17 -18.15 -5.77
CA ASN A 16 16.32 -19.16 -6.38
C ASN A 16 14.83 -18.76 -6.41
N SER A 17 14.41 -17.82 -5.57
CA SER A 17 13.03 -17.36 -5.47
C SER A 17 12.99 -15.89 -5.08
N VAL A 18 12.14 -15.12 -5.77
CA VAL A 18 11.95 -13.69 -5.55
C VAL A 18 10.49 -13.46 -5.16
N VAL A 19 10.27 -12.75 -4.05
CA VAL A 19 8.95 -12.36 -3.58
C VAL A 19 8.85 -10.83 -3.67
N PRO A 20 8.14 -10.27 -4.66
CA PRO A 20 7.97 -8.83 -4.77
C PRO A 20 7.00 -8.33 -3.69
N ALA A 21 7.54 -7.64 -2.68
CA ALA A 21 6.78 -7.05 -1.55
C ALA A 21 6.81 -5.51 -1.57
N VAL A 22 6.65 -4.92 -2.75
CA VAL A 22 6.87 -3.48 -3.03
C VAL A 22 5.57 -2.65 -3.07
N SER A 23 4.42 -3.24 -2.73
CA SER A 23 3.11 -2.58 -2.55
C SER A 23 2.76 -1.59 -3.68
N ALA A 24 2.47 -0.32 -3.38
CA ALA A 24 2.07 0.69 -4.36
C ALA A 24 3.09 0.92 -5.49
N ALA A 25 4.36 0.53 -5.30
CA ALA A 25 5.40 0.63 -6.32
C ALA A 25 5.48 -0.63 -7.21
N ALA A 26 4.64 -1.65 -7.00
CA ALA A 26 4.74 -2.95 -7.68
C ALA A 26 4.73 -2.86 -9.20
N ASP A 27 3.94 -1.95 -9.75
CA ASP A 27 3.84 -1.71 -11.20
C ASP A 27 5.17 -1.26 -11.83
N GLY A 28 6.09 -0.69 -11.04
CA GLY A 28 7.44 -0.34 -11.48
C GLY A 28 8.42 -1.51 -11.53
N PHE A 29 8.07 -2.68 -10.97
CA PHE A 29 8.96 -3.85 -10.86
C PHE A 29 8.43 -5.08 -11.59
N VAL A 30 7.11 -5.23 -11.68
CA VAL A 30 6.42 -6.35 -12.30
C VAL A 30 5.28 -5.78 -13.13
N ASP A 31 5.05 -6.30 -14.33
CA ASP A 31 3.85 -5.97 -15.09
C ASP A 31 2.62 -6.55 -14.36
N ILE A 32 1.80 -5.67 -13.80
CA ILE A 32 0.63 -6.05 -13.01
C ILE A 32 -0.64 -6.15 -13.88
N GLU A 33 -0.55 -5.84 -15.18
CA GLU A 33 -1.66 -5.92 -16.14
C GLU A 33 -2.97 -5.28 -15.64
N GLY A 34 -2.88 -4.13 -14.97
CA GLY A 34 -4.02 -3.36 -14.48
C GLY A 34 -4.70 -3.91 -13.20
N GLN A 35 -4.10 -4.90 -12.54
CA GLN A 35 -4.67 -5.46 -11.30
C GLN A 35 -4.49 -4.55 -10.08
N LEU A 36 -3.50 -3.66 -10.09
CA LEU A 36 -3.23 -2.73 -8.99
C LEU A 36 -3.28 -1.28 -9.48
N VAL A 37 -3.90 -0.41 -8.67
CA VAL A 37 -3.82 1.04 -8.82
C VAL A 37 -3.19 1.59 -7.54
N ALA A 38 -2.08 2.32 -7.70
CA ALA A 38 -1.46 3.02 -6.59
C ALA A 38 -2.36 4.18 -6.13
N LYS A 39 -2.78 4.14 -4.87
CA LYS A 39 -3.62 5.19 -4.27
C LYS A 39 -2.98 5.71 -3.00
N GLY A 40 -2.85 7.03 -2.90
CA GLY A 40 -2.51 7.73 -1.68
C GLY A 40 -3.77 8.18 -0.93
N ARG A 41 -3.59 8.47 0.35
CA ARG A 41 -4.55 9.22 1.17
C ARG A 41 -3.83 10.38 1.82
N THR A 42 -4.54 11.50 1.96
CA THR A 42 -4.04 12.64 2.72
C THR A 42 -4.28 12.42 4.20
N VAL A 43 -3.28 12.80 5.01
CA VAL A 43 -3.34 12.73 6.47
C VAL A 43 -2.97 14.10 7.02
N GLY A 44 -3.89 14.68 7.78
CA GLY A 44 -3.66 15.89 8.56
C GLY A 44 -3.23 15.55 9.99
N HIS A 45 -2.37 16.39 10.56
CA HIS A 45 -1.97 16.30 11.96
C HIS A 45 -2.38 17.57 12.70
N VAL A 46 -2.97 17.40 13.88
CA VAL A 46 -3.30 18.49 14.80
C VAL A 46 -2.63 18.21 16.13
N LYS A 47 -1.97 19.21 16.70
CA LYS A 47 -1.34 19.09 18.01
C LYS A 47 -2.32 19.48 19.10
N CYS A 48 -2.46 18.65 20.13
CA CYS A 48 -3.15 19.07 21.34
C CYS A 48 -2.38 20.19 22.04
N GLU A 49 -3.11 21.12 22.64
CA GLU A 49 -2.55 22.05 23.62
C GLU A 49 -1.99 21.27 24.82
N GLU A 50 -1.04 21.88 25.53
CA GLU A 50 -0.45 21.31 26.73
C GLU A 50 -1.54 20.95 27.76
N GLY A 51 -1.44 19.75 28.34
CA GLY A 51 -2.41 19.25 29.32
C GLY A 51 -3.78 18.83 28.75
N LYS A 52 -4.06 19.01 27.46
CA LYS A 52 -5.34 18.58 26.84
C LYS A 52 -5.32 17.16 26.27
N ARG A 53 -4.14 16.54 26.16
CA ARG A 53 -3.98 15.19 25.61
C ARG A 53 -4.83 14.16 26.37
N GLU A 54 -4.73 14.15 27.69
CA GLU A 54 -5.40 13.18 28.57
C GLU A 54 -6.92 13.22 28.41
N LYS A 55 -7.50 14.40 28.17
CA LYS A 55 -8.93 14.53 27.88
C LYS A 55 -9.39 13.69 26.68
N TYR A 56 -8.51 13.49 25.69
CA TYR A 56 -8.84 12.81 24.43
C TYR A 56 -8.10 11.47 24.28
N SER A 57 -7.39 10.97 25.28
CA SER A 57 -6.62 9.72 25.16
C SER A 57 -7.52 8.49 25.05
N GLU A 58 -8.72 8.54 25.64
CA GLU A 58 -9.69 7.45 25.61
C GLU A 58 -10.76 7.61 24.52
N MET A 59 -10.65 8.64 23.68
CA MET A 59 -11.54 8.83 22.54
C MET A 59 -11.46 7.63 21.60
N PRO A 60 -12.59 7.05 21.17
CA PRO A 60 -12.58 6.01 20.17
C PRO A 60 -12.11 6.56 18.83
N ILE A 61 -11.69 5.67 17.94
CA ILE A 61 -11.52 6.04 16.53
C ILE A 61 -12.90 6.45 16.00
N VAL A 62 -13.00 7.67 15.49
CA VAL A 62 -14.22 8.18 14.86
C VAL A 62 -14.05 8.04 13.36
N ALA A 63 -14.82 7.17 12.73
CA ALA A 63 -14.77 6.94 11.29
C ALA A 63 -16.10 7.33 10.63
N HIS A 64 -16.07 8.36 9.80
CA HIS A 64 -17.16 8.72 8.90
C HIS A 64 -16.79 8.22 7.49
N LEU A 65 -17.53 7.24 6.98
CA LEU A 65 -17.17 6.51 5.75
C LEU A 65 -16.98 7.40 4.52
N GLU A 66 -17.62 8.57 4.49
CA GLU A 66 -17.48 9.54 3.39
C GLU A 66 -16.52 10.68 3.73
N GLY A 67 -16.30 10.96 5.02
CA GLY A 67 -15.64 12.19 5.46
C GLY A 67 -14.19 11.98 5.85
N GLY A 68 -13.89 10.90 6.57
CA GLY A 68 -12.57 10.70 7.15
C GLY A 68 -12.57 9.85 8.39
N MET A 69 -11.39 9.70 8.96
CA MET A 69 -11.17 9.01 10.22
C MET A 69 -10.28 9.85 11.11
N ILE A 70 -10.63 9.94 12.39
CA ILE A 70 -9.84 10.60 13.42
C ILE A 70 -9.41 9.56 14.45
N SER A 71 -8.12 9.57 14.77
CA SER A 71 -7.53 8.72 15.82
C SER A 71 -7.28 9.53 17.10
N PRO A 72 -7.29 8.89 18.30
CA PRO A 72 -6.89 9.56 19.53
C PRO A 72 -5.46 10.13 19.44
N PRO A 73 -5.14 11.16 20.24
CA PRO A 73 -3.79 11.72 20.26
C PRO A 73 -2.75 10.67 20.68
N GLN A 74 -1.62 10.63 19.97
CA GLN A 74 -0.51 9.75 20.28
C GLN A 74 0.30 10.25 21.50
N GLU A 75 1.38 9.54 21.85
CA GLU A 75 2.24 9.88 22.98
C GLU A 75 2.78 11.31 22.94
N ASP A 76 3.06 11.79 21.74
CA ASP A 76 3.53 13.15 21.53
C ASP A 76 2.41 14.19 21.63
N GLY A 77 1.14 13.80 21.75
CA GLY A 77 -0.02 14.70 21.71
C GLY A 77 -0.49 15.07 20.30
N GLY A 78 0.02 14.38 19.26
CA GLY A 78 -0.43 14.53 17.89
C GLY A 78 -1.65 13.68 17.58
N LEU A 79 -2.70 14.31 17.06
CA LEU A 79 -3.91 13.66 16.56
C LEU A 79 -3.85 13.56 15.03
N LYS A 80 -4.27 12.41 14.50
CA LYS A 80 -4.27 12.13 13.06
C LYS A 80 -5.67 12.14 12.48
N ILE A 81 -5.80 12.79 11.33
CA ILE A 81 -7.04 12.90 10.56
C ILE A 81 -6.75 12.35 9.16
N GLY A 82 -7.33 11.21 8.81
CA GLY A 82 -7.24 10.64 7.46
C GLY A 82 -8.44 11.04 6.64
N ALA A 83 -8.24 11.56 5.43
CA ALA A 83 -9.33 11.73 4.47
C ALA A 83 -9.74 10.38 3.87
N MET A 84 -11.02 10.24 3.51
CA MET A 84 -11.51 9.06 2.80
C MET A 84 -11.25 9.11 1.29
N GLU A 85 -11.12 10.32 0.74
CA GLU A 85 -10.82 10.53 -0.67
C GLU A 85 -9.40 10.07 -1.01
N PHE A 86 -9.27 9.44 -2.18
CA PHE A 86 -8.00 8.95 -2.68
C PHE A 86 -7.37 9.97 -3.62
N VAL A 87 -6.06 10.10 -3.52
CA VAL A 87 -5.25 10.77 -4.53
C VAL A 87 -4.52 9.72 -5.36
N THR A 88 -4.54 9.86 -6.67
CA THR A 88 -3.78 9.03 -7.61
C THR A 88 -2.81 9.91 -8.38
N ASN A 89 -1.61 9.41 -8.64
CA ASN A 89 -0.63 10.06 -9.51
C ASN A 89 -0.79 9.65 -10.98
N PHE A 90 -1.84 8.87 -11.31
CA PHE A 90 -2.18 8.44 -12.67
C PHE A 90 -3.48 9.06 -13.15
N GLU A 91 -3.46 9.58 -14.38
CA GLU A 91 -4.64 10.02 -15.10
C GLU A 91 -5.27 8.79 -15.80
N GLY A 92 -6.41 8.31 -15.28
CA GLY A 92 -7.02 7.06 -15.78
C GLY A 92 -8.03 6.45 -14.81
N THR A 93 -8.34 5.17 -15.01
CA THR A 93 -9.27 4.43 -14.14
C THR A 93 -8.71 4.35 -12.71
N SER A 94 -9.52 4.70 -11.73
CA SER A 94 -9.20 4.57 -10.31
C SER A 94 -9.51 3.17 -9.77
N MET A 95 -9.80 2.19 -10.63
CA MET A 95 -10.25 0.87 -10.23
C MET A 95 -9.24 -0.21 -10.57
N SER A 96 -8.85 -0.98 -9.57
CA SER A 96 -8.22 -2.29 -9.77
C SER A 96 -9.24 -3.24 -10.37
N LEU A 97 -8.88 -3.90 -11.47
CA LEU A 97 -9.72 -4.93 -12.07
C LEU A 97 -9.31 -6.31 -11.56
N PRO A 98 -10.26 -7.14 -11.08
CA PRO A 98 -9.93 -8.50 -10.71
C PRO A 98 -9.48 -9.26 -11.96
N ARG A 99 -8.38 -10.00 -11.84
CA ARG A 99 -7.87 -10.85 -12.92
C ARG A 99 -7.84 -12.30 -12.44
N TYR A 100 -8.78 -13.10 -12.94
CA TYR A 100 -8.92 -14.50 -12.53
C TYR A 100 -8.10 -15.42 -13.43
N THR A 101 -7.50 -16.44 -12.84
CA THR A 101 -6.74 -17.49 -13.56
C THR A 101 -7.60 -18.33 -14.50
N SER A 102 -8.92 -18.41 -14.24
CA SER A 102 -9.89 -19.07 -15.14
C SER A 102 -9.98 -18.39 -16.50
N GLU A 103 -9.83 -17.07 -16.53
CA GLU A 103 -9.91 -16.21 -17.72
C GLU A 103 -8.52 -15.95 -18.31
N ASN A 104 -7.48 -16.00 -17.48
CA ASN A 104 -6.10 -15.74 -17.85
C ASN A 104 -5.23 -16.97 -17.55
N ARG A 105 -5.42 -18.04 -18.33
CA ARG A 105 -4.74 -19.33 -18.12
C ARG A 105 -3.20 -19.27 -18.22
N GLY A 106 -2.65 -18.17 -18.75
CA GLY A 106 -1.22 -17.87 -18.79
C GLY A 106 -0.63 -17.44 -17.45
N ASP A 107 -1.45 -16.96 -16.51
CA ASP A 107 -1.05 -16.37 -15.23
C ASP A 107 -0.67 -17.41 -14.17
N GLY A 108 -0.64 -18.69 -14.52
CA GLY A 108 -0.24 -19.77 -13.61
C GLY A 108 1.24 -19.69 -13.23
N VAL A 109 1.55 -20.14 -12.00
CA VAL A 109 2.93 -20.53 -11.66
C VAL A 109 3.35 -21.57 -12.69
N ARG A 110 4.34 -21.25 -13.55
CA ARG A 110 4.89 -22.24 -14.48
C ARG A 110 5.36 -23.42 -13.66
N ASN A 111 4.67 -24.56 -13.80
CA ASN A 111 5.04 -25.84 -13.20
C ASN A 111 6.44 -26.25 -13.68
N ARG A 112 7.47 -25.77 -12.98
CA ARG A 112 8.84 -26.28 -13.07
C ARG A 112 9.68 -25.91 -11.85
N LEU A 113 9.22 -26.34 -10.68
CA LEU A 113 10.13 -26.84 -9.64
C LEU A 113 10.06 -28.37 -9.67
N LYS A 114 10.46 -28.96 -10.80
CA LYS A 114 10.82 -30.39 -10.85
C LYS A 114 12.34 -30.49 -10.78
N GLY A 115 12.83 -30.85 -9.59
CA GLY A 115 14.10 -31.54 -9.36
C GLY A 115 15.39 -30.74 -9.57
N ARG A 116 16.07 -30.40 -8.48
CA ARG A 116 17.11 -31.23 -7.85
C ARG A 116 17.50 -30.63 -6.51
#